data_AF-A0A5B6UB30-F1
#
_entry.id   AF-A0A5B6UB30-F1
#
_cell.length_a   1.000
_cell.length_b   1.000
_cell.length_c   1.000
_cell.angle_alpha   90.00
_cell.angle_beta   90.00
_cell.angle_gamma   90.00
#
_symmetry.space_group_name_H-M   'P 1'
#
loop_
_entity.id
_entity.type
_entity.pdbx_description
1 polymer ?
#
loop_
_entity_poly.entity_id
_entity_poly.type
_entity_poly.pdbx_seq_one_letter_code
_entity_poly.pdbx_strand_id
1 'polypeptide(L)'
;MLTYESATELLHLNLEEEAELKILSEAAALRLKWRRQQGAIDTSTLEARIKVVNQEDLEPSINLYVENQADPAMRLVSEMMILCGEVVATFGSCNNIPLPYRGQPQSNIDVSAYSHLPEGPVRSSAIVRIMRAAEIDFRKPIRHGVLGLPGYVQFTSPIRRYLDLLAHYQVGLQASAWVSIGSQVGDEVEVQVEEAHPRDDVLYLKETFPLEAVDAPKLAYLPKANSLGEN
;
A
#
# COMPACT_ATOMS: atom_id res chain seq x y z
N MET A 1 -8.64 -14.63 15.94
CA MET A 1 -7.62 -13.58 15.73
C MET A 1 -6.31 -14.13 16.26
N LEU A 2 -5.30 -14.28 15.39
CA LEU A 2 -3.98 -14.83 15.75
C LEU A 2 -3.06 -13.71 16.25
N THR A 3 -2.22 -13.99 17.24
CA THR A 3 -1.09 -13.11 17.60
C THR A 3 0.15 -13.51 16.80
N TYR A 4 1.17 -12.65 16.76
CA TYR A 4 2.42 -12.98 16.07
C TYR A 4 3.15 -14.16 16.73
N GLU A 5 3.12 -14.23 18.06
CA GLU A 5 3.72 -15.33 18.81
C GLU A 5 3.06 -16.66 18.46
N SER A 6 1.72 -16.73 18.51
CA SER A 6 0.98 -17.94 18.13
C SER A 6 1.17 -18.30 16.66
N ALA A 7 1.21 -17.32 15.75
CA ALA A 7 1.45 -17.58 14.34
C ALA A 7 2.86 -18.12 14.09
N THR A 8 3.87 -17.63 14.81
CA THR A 8 5.23 -18.15 14.73
C THR A 8 5.35 -19.55 15.32
N GLU A 9 4.65 -19.85 16.42
CA GLU A 9 4.55 -21.22 16.92
C GLU A 9 3.95 -22.17 15.88
N LEU A 10 2.85 -21.79 15.23
CA LEU A 10 2.22 -22.59 14.17
C LEU A 10 3.17 -22.82 12.98
N LEU A 11 3.92 -21.79 12.58
CA LEU A 11 4.92 -21.91 11.52
C LEU A 11 6.05 -22.89 11.88
N HIS A 12 6.43 -22.99 13.16
CA HIS A 12 7.42 -23.96 13.62
C HIS A 12 6.86 -25.38 13.75
N LEU A 13 5.60 -25.52 14.15
CA LEU A 13 4.94 -26.82 14.30
C LEU A 13 4.71 -27.52 12.96
N ASN A 14 4.63 -26.76 11.86
CA ASN A 14 4.53 -27.28 10.49
C ASN A 14 3.37 -28.29 10.33
N LEU A 15 2.21 -27.93 10.88
CA LEU A 15 0.97 -28.72 10.82
C LEU A 15 0.42 -28.75 9.38
N GLU A 16 -0.17 -29.88 8.98
CA GLU A 16 -0.75 -30.05 7.63
C GLU A 16 -2.02 -29.21 7.45
N GLU A 17 -2.75 -28.96 8.54
CA GLU A 17 -3.98 -28.18 8.54
C GLU A 17 -3.75 -26.68 8.27
N GLU A 18 -2.53 -26.18 8.46
CA GLU A 18 -2.15 -24.77 8.31
C GLU A 18 -1.27 -24.53 7.05
N ALA A 19 -1.53 -25.29 5.98
CA ALA A 19 -0.73 -25.26 4.75
C ALA A 19 -0.65 -23.85 4.10
N GLU A 20 -1.72 -23.06 4.17
CA GLU A 20 -1.75 -21.70 3.62
C GLU A 20 -0.76 -20.76 4.32
N LEU A 21 -0.70 -20.83 5.65
CA LEU A 21 0.21 -19.99 6.45
C LEU A 21 1.67 -20.29 6.12
N LYS A 22 1.98 -21.57 5.90
CA LYS A 22 3.30 -22.02 5.46
C LYS A 22 3.65 -21.48 4.08
N ILE A 23 2.74 -21.60 3.09
CA ILE A 23 2.96 -21.09 1.73
C ILE A 23 3.24 -19.58 1.76
N LEU A 24 2.47 -18.82 2.53
CA LEU A 24 2.68 -17.38 2.69
C LEU A 24 4.04 -17.05 3.32
N SER A 25 4.46 -17.82 4.32
CA SER A 25 5.78 -17.65 4.97
C SER A 25 6.93 -17.93 4.01
N GLU A 26 6.83 -19.00 3.22
CA GLU A 26 7.82 -19.35 2.19
C GLU A 26 7.88 -18.28 1.09
N ALA A 27 6.73 -17.82 0.62
CA ALA A 27 6.63 -16.73 -0.36
C ALA A 27 7.25 -15.43 0.18
N ALA A 28 7.01 -15.09 1.45
CA ALA A 28 7.63 -13.93 2.11
C ALA A 28 9.16 -14.07 2.19
N ALA A 29 9.67 -15.25 2.54
CA ALA A 29 11.12 -15.49 2.59
C ALA A 29 11.77 -15.34 1.21
N LEU A 30 11.13 -15.87 0.15
CA LEU A 30 11.58 -15.70 -1.23
C LEU A 30 11.53 -14.23 -1.66
N ARG A 31 10.46 -13.52 -1.32
CA ARG A 31 10.29 -12.09 -1.60
C ARG A 31 11.41 -11.26 -0.97
N LEU A 32 11.69 -11.47 0.31
CA LEU A 32 12.79 -10.80 1.03
C LEU A 32 14.14 -11.05 0.34
N LYS A 33 14.43 -12.31 -0.02
CA LYS A 33 15.66 -12.67 -0.73
C LYS A 33 15.79 -11.93 -2.05
N TRP A 34 14.71 -11.84 -2.83
CA TRP A 34 14.69 -11.07 -4.07
C TRP A 34 14.90 -9.57 -3.80
N ARG A 35 14.26 -8.97 -2.78
CA ARG A 35 14.43 -7.52 -2.49
C ARG A 35 15.89 -7.21 -2.13
N ARG A 36 16.54 -8.09 -1.36
CA ARG A 36 17.97 -7.97 -1.05
C ARG A 36 18.85 -8.01 -2.30
N GLN A 37 18.51 -8.83 -3.30
CA GLN A 37 19.21 -8.83 -4.60
C GLN A 37 19.02 -7.51 -5.37
N GLN A 38 17.91 -6.79 -5.14
CA GLN A 38 17.67 -5.44 -5.70
C GLN A 38 18.33 -4.30 -4.89
N GLY A 39 19.10 -4.64 -3.85
CA GLY A 39 19.77 -3.68 -2.99
C GLY A 39 18.98 -3.23 -1.76
N ALA A 40 17.90 -3.93 -1.40
CA ALA A 40 17.19 -3.66 -0.15
C ALA A 40 18.11 -3.84 1.06
N ILE A 41 17.96 -2.95 2.03
CA ILE A 41 18.71 -2.97 3.28
C ILE A 41 17.82 -3.58 4.35
N ASP A 42 18.36 -4.54 5.09
CA ASP A 42 17.67 -5.09 6.25
C ASP A 42 17.70 -4.07 7.40
N THR A 43 16.54 -3.49 7.68
CA THR A 43 16.34 -2.55 8.77
C THR A 43 15.57 -3.18 9.92
N SER A 44 15.56 -4.50 10.07
CA SER A 44 14.91 -5.15 11.20
C SER A 44 15.40 -4.55 12.51
N THR A 45 14.45 -3.99 13.26
CA THR A 45 14.67 -3.38 14.57
C THR A 45 14.13 -4.28 15.68
N LEU A 46 14.79 -4.19 16.83
CA LEU A 46 14.22 -4.64 18.10
C LEU A 46 13.47 -3.45 18.69
N GLU A 47 12.15 -3.55 18.78
CA GLU A 47 11.30 -2.47 19.28
C GLU A 47 10.75 -2.82 20.66
N ALA A 48 10.89 -1.89 21.60
CA ALA A 48 10.31 -2.06 22.92
C ALA A 48 8.84 -1.64 22.88
N ARG A 49 7.95 -2.58 23.18
CA ARG A 49 6.52 -2.32 23.35
C ARG A 49 6.17 -2.32 24.83
N ILE A 50 5.68 -1.18 25.29
CA ILE A 50 5.28 -0.96 26.67
C ILE A 50 3.77 -1.10 26.76
N LYS A 51 3.29 -2.04 27.56
CA LYS A 51 1.87 -2.24 27.83
C LYS A 51 1.60 -2.03 29.30
N VAL A 52 0.80 -1.02 29.62
CA VAL A 52 0.32 -0.79 30.99
C VAL A 52 -0.88 -1.69 31.23
N VAL A 53 -0.85 -2.45 32.32
CA VAL A 53 -1.90 -3.36 32.76
C VAL A 53 -2.49 -2.80 34.05
N ASN A 54 -3.81 -2.93 34.19
CA ASN A 54 -4.60 -2.35 35.28
C ASN A 54 -4.36 -0.84 35.46
N GLN A 55 -4.66 -0.06 34.40
CA GLN A 55 -4.45 1.40 34.39
C GLN A 55 -5.19 2.15 35.50
N GLU A 56 -6.23 1.55 36.08
CA GLU A 56 -7.09 2.17 37.09
C GLU A 56 -6.62 1.88 38.53
N ASP A 57 -5.62 1.01 38.72
CA ASP A 57 -5.08 0.68 40.04
C ASP A 57 -4.17 1.80 40.57
N LEU A 58 -4.08 1.94 41.90
CA LEU A 58 -3.16 2.90 42.56
C LEU A 58 -1.68 2.65 42.20
N GLU A 59 -1.33 1.41 41.86
CA GLU A 59 -0.03 1.00 41.35
C GLU A 59 -0.21 0.15 40.07
N PRO A 60 -0.27 0.79 38.88
CA PRO A 60 -0.44 0.07 37.63
C PRO A 60 0.83 -0.74 37.30
N SER A 61 0.65 -1.92 36.73
CA SER A 61 1.77 -2.78 36.32
C SER A 61 2.19 -2.50 34.88
N ILE A 62 3.48 -2.58 34.60
CA ILE A 62 4.04 -2.34 33.27
C ILE A 62 4.65 -3.63 32.74
N ASN A 63 4.10 -4.11 31.62
CA ASN A 63 4.69 -5.20 30.86
C ASN A 63 5.53 -4.63 29.73
N LEU A 64 6.78 -5.05 29.66
CA LEU A 64 7.73 -4.72 28.60
C LEU A 64 7.89 -5.93 27.68
N TYR A 65 7.63 -5.74 26.40
CA TYR A 65 7.85 -6.76 25.37
C TYR A 65 8.89 -6.24 24.38
N VAL A 66 9.73 -7.13 23.87
CA VAL A 66 10.65 -6.81 22.77
C VAL A 66 10.08 -7.45 21.52
N GLU A 67 9.61 -6.64 20.60
CA GLU A 67 9.18 -7.08 19.28
C GLU A 67 10.40 -7.22 18.39
N ASN A 68 10.57 -8.41 17.81
CA ASN A 68 11.65 -8.70 16.87
C ASN A 68 11.09 -8.75 15.46
N GLN A 69 11.36 -7.73 14.65
CA GLN A 69 10.87 -7.69 13.27
C GLN A 69 11.43 -8.81 12.39
N ALA A 70 12.50 -9.49 12.82
CA ALA A 70 13.03 -10.66 12.13
C ALA A 70 12.22 -11.94 12.41
N ASP A 71 11.26 -11.92 13.34
CA ASP A 71 10.36 -13.02 13.63
C ASP A 71 9.59 -13.50 12.37
N PRO A 72 9.40 -14.82 12.16
CA PRO A 72 8.78 -15.35 10.94
C PRO A 72 7.42 -14.73 10.62
N ALA A 73 6.53 -14.59 11.61
CA ALA A 73 5.19 -14.06 11.37
C ALA A 73 5.21 -12.55 11.08
N MET A 74 6.04 -11.78 11.80
CA MET A 74 6.20 -10.34 11.53
C MET A 74 6.81 -10.11 10.15
N ARG A 75 7.82 -10.90 9.78
CA ARG A 75 8.44 -10.88 8.45
C ARG A 75 7.41 -11.18 7.37
N LEU A 76 6.61 -12.23 7.54
CA LEU A 76 5.54 -12.61 6.61
C LEU A 76 4.62 -11.42 6.33
N VAL A 77 4.05 -10.83 7.37
CA VAL A 77 3.13 -9.69 7.23
C VAL A 77 3.83 -8.50 6.58
N SER A 78 5.07 -8.20 6.99
CA SER A 78 5.82 -7.08 6.43
C SER A 78 6.07 -7.24 4.92
N GLU A 79 6.47 -8.42 4.46
CA GLU A 79 6.72 -8.68 3.03
C GLU A 79 5.44 -8.62 2.22
N MET A 80 4.33 -9.17 2.73
CA MET A 80 3.04 -9.12 2.05
C MET A 80 2.51 -7.67 1.94
N MET A 81 2.70 -6.85 2.99
CA MET A 81 2.36 -5.44 2.95
C MET A 81 3.22 -4.64 1.98
N ILE A 82 4.53 -4.93 1.93
CA ILE A 82 5.47 -4.30 0.99
C ILE A 82 5.11 -4.67 -0.44
N LEU A 83 4.81 -5.93 -0.71
CA LEU A 83 4.34 -6.43 -2.00
C LEU A 83 3.07 -5.71 -2.45
N CYS A 84 2.07 -5.58 -1.58
CA CYS A 84 0.85 -4.84 -1.89
C CYS A 84 1.15 -3.39 -2.32
N GLY A 85 2.03 -2.71 -1.59
CA GLY A 85 2.41 -1.33 -1.93
C GLY A 85 3.20 -1.19 -3.24
N GLU A 86 4.01 -2.18 -3.60
CA GLU A 86 4.69 -2.24 -4.91
C GLU A 86 3.70 -2.48 -6.04
N VAL A 87 2.76 -3.41 -5.87
CA VAL A 87 1.73 -3.73 -6.87
C VAL A 87 0.87 -2.49 -7.14
N VAL A 88 0.43 -1.80 -6.08
CA VAL A 88 -0.34 -0.56 -6.21
C VAL A 88 0.47 0.54 -6.88
N ALA A 89 1.75 0.69 -6.55
CA ALA A 89 2.62 1.64 -7.23
C ALA A 89 2.80 1.32 -8.73
N THR A 90 2.93 0.04 -9.06
CA THR A 90 3.06 -0.42 -10.45
C THR A 90 1.77 -0.18 -11.22
N PHE A 91 0.62 -0.54 -10.63
CA PHE A 91 -0.69 -0.29 -11.20
C PHE A 91 -0.93 1.19 -11.46
N GLY A 92 -0.63 2.05 -10.48
CA GLY A 92 -0.75 3.49 -10.65
C GLY A 92 0.15 4.02 -11.76
N SER A 93 1.40 3.54 -11.84
CA SER A 93 2.33 3.96 -12.88
C SER A 93 1.88 3.54 -14.28
N CYS A 94 1.37 2.32 -14.44
CA CYS A 94 0.93 1.81 -15.74
C CYS A 94 -0.33 2.52 -16.26
N ASN A 95 -1.19 2.99 -15.35
CA ASN A 95 -2.45 3.65 -15.68
C ASN A 95 -2.38 5.18 -15.52
N ASN A 96 -1.20 5.75 -15.30
CA ASN A 96 -1.00 7.20 -15.05
C ASN A 96 -1.87 7.76 -13.91
N ILE A 97 -2.08 6.95 -12.87
CA ILE A 97 -2.83 7.34 -11.66
C ILE A 97 -1.90 8.10 -10.74
N PRO A 98 -2.28 9.30 -10.30
CA PRO A 98 -1.57 9.95 -9.24
C PRO A 98 -1.84 9.20 -7.95
N LEU A 99 -0.78 8.73 -7.31
CA LEU A 99 -0.82 8.08 -6.02
C LEU A 99 0.27 8.70 -5.15
N PRO A 100 0.18 8.63 -3.82
CA PRO A 100 1.25 9.11 -2.94
C PRO A 100 2.46 8.17 -3.02
N TYR A 101 3.22 8.24 -4.12
CA TYR A 101 4.41 7.43 -4.36
C TYR A 101 5.50 7.83 -3.37
N ARG A 102 5.73 6.96 -2.40
CA ARG A 102 6.73 7.17 -1.36
C ARG A 102 8.04 6.51 -1.77
N GLY A 103 9.06 7.31 -1.99
CA GLY A 103 10.39 6.82 -2.29
C GLY A 103 11.44 7.33 -1.33
N GLN A 104 12.63 6.76 -1.46
CA GLN A 104 13.80 7.17 -0.71
C GLN A 104 14.98 6.92 -1.65
N PRO A 105 15.41 7.95 -2.40
CA PRO A 105 16.50 7.81 -3.36
C PRO A 105 17.70 7.16 -2.68
N GLN A 106 18.24 6.10 -3.28
CA GLN A 106 19.39 5.40 -2.74
C GLN A 106 20.53 6.42 -2.58
N SER A 107 20.95 6.63 -1.34
CA SER A 107 22.19 7.36 -1.08
C SER A 107 23.34 6.43 -1.46
N ASN A 108 24.42 6.98 -2.03
CA ASN A 108 25.68 6.25 -2.22
C ASN A 108 26.31 6.00 -0.84
N ILE A 109 25.66 5.15 -0.05
CA ILE A 109 26.13 4.72 1.25
C ILE A 109 27.12 3.60 0.97
N ASP A 110 28.38 3.86 1.27
CA ASP A 110 29.37 2.80 1.35
C ASP A 110 29.10 1.98 2.62
N VAL A 111 28.31 0.91 2.47
CA VAL A 111 27.96 0.00 3.58
C VAL A 111 29.23 -0.60 4.20
N SER A 112 30.32 -0.73 3.42
CA SER A 112 31.59 -1.26 3.92
C SER A 112 32.24 -0.36 4.98
N ALA A 113 31.92 0.95 4.98
CA ALA A 113 32.37 1.88 6.01
C ALA A 113 31.91 1.46 7.42
N TYR A 114 30.82 0.69 7.53
CA TYR A 114 30.24 0.20 8.79
C TYR A 114 30.61 -1.25 9.11
N SER A 115 31.49 -1.87 8.33
CA SER A 115 31.96 -3.25 8.55
C SER A 115 32.62 -3.46 9.92
N HIS A 116 33.22 -2.39 10.47
CA HIS A 116 33.84 -2.38 11.80
C HIS A 116 32.82 -2.52 12.95
N LEU A 117 31.53 -2.25 12.72
CA LEU A 117 30.47 -2.48 13.70
C LEU A 117 30.00 -3.94 13.62
N PRO A 118 29.61 -4.59 14.73
CA PRO A 118 29.04 -5.94 14.69
C PRO A 118 27.72 -5.98 13.90
N GLU A 119 27.39 -7.14 13.33
CA GLU A 119 26.07 -7.35 12.71
C GLU A 119 24.94 -7.18 13.72
N GLY A 120 23.81 -6.65 13.25
CA GLY A 120 22.60 -6.44 14.06
C GLY A 120 22.23 -4.97 14.27
N PRO A 121 21.44 -4.66 15.32
CA PRO A 121 20.75 -3.37 15.48
C PRO A 121 21.68 -2.15 15.49
N VAL A 122 22.90 -2.30 16.01
CA VAL A 122 23.89 -1.21 16.08
C VAL A 122 24.31 -0.76 14.69
N ARG A 123 24.70 -1.72 13.82
CA ARG A 123 25.09 -1.43 12.44
C ARG A 123 23.88 -0.92 11.64
N SER A 124 22.72 -1.56 11.78
CA SER A 124 21.49 -1.12 11.08
C SER A 124 21.10 0.31 11.46
N SER A 125 21.16 0.67 12.75
CA SER A 125 20.89 2.03 13.22
C SER A 125 21.88 3.06 12.66
N ALA A 126 23.17 2.73 12.62
CA ALA A 126 24.19 3.61 12.05
C ALA A 126 23.97 3.87 10.55
N ILE A 127 23.60 2.84 9.78
CA ILE A 127 23.27 2.96 8.36
C ILE A 127 22.01 3.81 8.17
N VAL A 128 20.93 3.55 8.92
CA VAL A 128 19.66 4.29 8.80
C VAL A 128 19.83 5.78 9.09
N ARG A 129 20.69 6.16 10.05
CA ARG A 129 20.92 7.57 10.43
C ARG A 129 21.53 8.45 9.33
N ILE A 130 22.23 7.86 8.37
CA ILE A 130 22.84 8.60 7.25
C ILE A 130 22.00 8.56 5.96
N MET A 131 20.89 7.82 5.98
CA MET A 131 19.98 7.77 4.84
C MET A 131 19.25 9.10 4.67
N ARG A 132 18.94 9.44 3.42
CA ARG A 132 18.05 10.58 3.12
C ARG A 132 16.64 10.32 3.65
N ALA A 133 15.91 11.38 4.00
CA ALA A 133 14.50 11.27 4.32
C ALA A 133 13.71 10.70 3.13
N ALA A 134 12.62 9.99 3.43
CA ALA A 134 11.68 9.57 2.39
C ALA A 134 10.94 10.80 1.84
N GLU A 135 10.68 10.78 0.53
CA GLU A 135 9.94 11.79 -0.20
C GLU A 135 8.67 11.19 -0.81
N ILE A 136 7.71 12.06 -1.12
CA ILE A 136 6.45 11.67 -1.74
C ILE A 136 6.28 12.49 -3.03
N ASP A 137 6.03 11.82 -4.14
CA ASP A 137 5.65 12.42 -5.42
C ASP A 137 4.29 11.85 -5.81
N PHE A 138 3.40 12.69 -6.31
CA PHE A 138 2.07 12.24 -6.73
C PHE A 138 2.00 11.87 -8.20
N ARG A 139 2.99 12.25 -9.01
CA ARG A 139 2.94 12.10 -10.47
C ARG A 139 3.67 10.86 -10.97
N LYS A 140 4.73 10.45 -10.27
CA LYS A 140 5.58 9.36 -10.72
C LYS A 140 6.08 8.52 -9.55
N PRO A 141 6.26 7.20 -9.75
CA PRO A 141 6.94 6.37 -8.79
C PRO A 141 8.37 6.85 -8.53
N ILE A 142 8.76 6.82 -7.27
CA ILE A 142 10.12 7.10 -6.82
C ILE A 142 10.72 5.79 -6.31
N ARG A 143 11.96 5.51 -6.72
CA ARG A 143 12.70 4.35 -6.22
C ARG A 143 12.83 4.40 -4.71
N HIS A 144 12.52 3.29 -4.05
CA HIS A 144 12.70 3.13 -2.61
C HIS A 144 13.94 2.30 -2.34
N GLY A 145 15.08 2.96 -2.12
CA GLY A 145 16.39 2.33 -1.97
C GLY A 145 16.41 1.28 -0.85
N VAL A 146 15.93 1.65 0.34
CA VAL A 146 15.86 0.75 1.50
C VAL A 146 15.01 -0.50 1.24
N LEU A 147 13.89 -0.36 0.52
CA LEU A 147 13.02 -1.49 0.22
C LEU A 147 13.48 -2.30 -0.99
N GLY A 148 14.40 -1.77 -1.80
CA GLY A 148 14.85 -2.39 -3.06
C GLY A 148 13.77 -2.42 -4.14
N LEU A 149 12.92 -1.39 -4.21
CA LEU A 149 11.76 -1.34 -5.12
C LEU A 149 11.82 -0.16 -6.09
N PRO A 150 11.33 -0.32 -7.34
CA PRO A 150 11.26 0.78 -8.30
C PRO A 150 10.21 1.84 -7.93
N GLY A 151 9.17 1.45 -7.20
CA GLY A 151 8.10 2.32 -6.72
C GLY A 151 7.37 1.69 -5.54
N TYR A 152 6.82 2.52 -4.66
CA TYR A 152 6.09 2.07 -3.48
C TYR A 152 5.00 3.07 -3.08
N VAL A 153 3.81 2.55 -2.75
CA VAL A 153 2.68 3.34 -2.21
C VAL A 153 2.22 2.67 -0.92
N GLN A 154 1.95 3.47 0.11
CA GLN A 154 1.35 2.95 1.33
C GLN A 154 -0.15 2.73 1.11
N PHE A 155 -0.62 1.50 1.31
CA PHE A 155 -1.99 1.12 0.95
C PHE A 155 -2.69 0.23 1.99
N THR A 156 -1.96 -0.31 2.98
CA THR A 156 -2.44 -1.40 3.83
C THR A 156 -2.98 -0.96 5.20
N SER A 157 -3.14 0.34 5.44
CA SER A 157 -3.59 0.87 6.74
C SER A 157 -4.49 2.12 6.65
N PRO A 158 -5.56 2.13 5.83
CA PRO A 158 -6.43 3.30 5.64
C PRO A 158 -7.14 3.76 6.92
N ILE A 159 -7.39 2.86 7.88
CA ILE A 159 -8.01 3.20 9.19
C ILE A 159 -7.16 4.20 9.97
N ARG A 160 -5.84 4.17 9.83
CA ARG A 160 -4.89 4.96 10.64
C ARG A 160 -3.98 5.89 9.83
N ARG A 161 -4.04 5.83 8.50
CA ARG A 161 -3.24 6.69 7.60
C ARG A 161 -4.14 7.26 6.50
N TYR A 162 -4.27 8.58 6.50
CA TYR A 162 -5.08 9.29 5.52
C TYR A 162 -4.57 9.12 4.07
N LEU A 163 -3.24 9.06 3.86
CA LEU A 163 -2.67 8.82 2.53
C LEU A 163 -3.03 7.45 1.96
N ASP A 164 -3.11 6.42 2.80
CA ASP A 164 -3.60 5.11 2.36
C ASP A 164 -5.07 5.22 1.94
N LEU A 165 -5.90 5.91 2.72
CA LEU A 165 -7.30 6.15 2.37
C LEU A 165 -7.45 6.88 1.02
N LEU A 166 -6.65 7.92 0.79
CA LEU A 166 -6.62 8.62 -0.50
C LEU A 166 -6.22 7.68 -1.65
N ALA A 167 -5.19 6.86 -1.45
CA ALA A 167 -4.78 5.89 -2.45
C ALA A 167 -5.90 4.86 -2.73
N HIS A 168 -6.65 4.43 -1.70
CA HIS A 168 -7.82 3.56 -1.87
C HIS A 168 -8.91 4.22 -2.73
N TYR A 169 -9.21 5.50 -2.51
CA TYR A 169 -10.15 6.23 -3.36
C TYR A 169 -9.65 6.36 -4.80
N GLN A 170 -8.39 6.73 -5.01
CA GLN A 170 -7.82 6.89 -6.35
C GLN A 170 -7.83 5.58 -7.15
N VAL A 171 -7.42 4.47 -6.51
CA VAL A 171 -7.46 3.15 -7.14
C VAL A 171 -8.90 2.67 -7.32
N GLY A 172 -9.76 2.85 -6.31
CA GLY A 172 -11.16 2.43 -6.33
C GLY A 172 -11.99 3.14 -7.39
N LEU A 173 -11.83 4.46 -7.54
CA LEU A 173 -12.52 5.27 -8.56
C LEU A 173 -12.11 4.86 -9.97
N GLN A 174 -10.83 4.56 -10.21
CA GLN A 174 -10.39 4.10 -11.54
C GLN A 174 -10.72 2.63 -11.83
N ALA A 175 -10.88 1.80 -10.80
CA ALA A 175 -11.38 0.44 -10.96
C ALA A 175 -12.91 0.40 -11.17
N SER A 176 -13.62 1.48 -10.85
CA SER A 176 -15.08 1.59 -10.95
C SER A 176 -15.47 2.31 -12.25
N ALA A 177 -15.76 1.57 -13.31
CA ALA A 177 -16.55 2.11 -14.41
C ALA A 177 -18.02 2.21 -13.96
N TRP A 178 -18.65 3.39 -14.08
CA TRP A 178 -20.10 3.49 -13.94
C TRP A 178 -20.74 3.06 -15.25
N VAL A 179 -21.58 2.03 -15.15
CA VAL A 179 -22.41 1.51 -16.23
C VAL A 179 -23.84 1.93 -15.92
N SER A 180 -24.54 2.53 -16.88
CA SER A 180 -25.96 2.81 -16.77
C SER A 180 -26.68 1.51 -16.42
N ILE A 181 -27.47 1.52 -15.34
CA ILE A 181 -28.20 0.35 -14.86
C ILE A 181 -29.01 -0.20 -16.04
N GLY A 182 -28.59 -1.38 -16.53
CA GLY A 182 -29.42 -2.17 -17.44
C GLY A 182 -30.80 -2.30 -16.82
N SER A 183 -31.84 -2.03 -17.60
CA SER A 183 -33.21 -2.00 -17.07
C SER A 183 -33.64 -3.38 -16.54
N GLN A 184 -32.89 -4.45 -16.88
CA GLN A 184 -33.12 -5.81 -16.42
C GLN A 184 -31.82 -6.51 -16.00
N VAL A 185 -31.94 -7.51 -15.13
CA VAL A 185 -30.81 -8.37 -14.73
C VAL A 185 -30.40 -9.22 -15.94
N GLY A 186 -29.22 -8.96 -16.50
CA GLY A 186 -28.66 -9.72 -17.63
C GLY A 186 -28.16 -8.90 -18.83
N ASP A 187 -28.30 -7.57 -18.81
CA ASP A 187 -27.83 -6.69 -19.88
C ASP A 187 -26.29 -6.57 -19.89
N GLU A 188 -25.65 -6.76 -21.05
CA GLU A 188 -24.25 -6.40 -21.29
C GLU A 188 -24.17 -4.94 -21.75
N VAL A 189 -23.37 -4.11 -21.07
CA VAL A 189 -23.17 -2.71 -21.45
C VAL A 189 -21.70 -2.48 -21.77
N GLU A 190 -21.46 -1.92 -22.95
CA GLU A 190 -20.14 -1.54 -23.43
C GLU A 190 -19.88 -0.07 -23.05
N VAL A 191 -18.81 0.18 -22.28
CA VAL A 191 -18.44 1.52 -21.80
C VAL A 191 -17.07 1.92 -22.32
N GLN A 192 -16.97 3.15 -22.82
CA GLN A 192 -15.72 3.73 -23.30
C GLN A 192 -15.37 4.97 -22.47
N VAL A 193 -14.15 5.02 -21.95
CA VAL A 193 -13.65 6.16 -21.15
C VAL A 193 -13.28 7.30 -22.11
N GLU A 194 -13.94 8.46 -21.99
CA GLU A 194 -13.63 9.63 -22.82
C GLU A 194 -12.44 10.42 -22.26
N GLU A 195 -12.43 10.75 -20.96
CA GLU A 195 -11.34 11.51 -20.34
C GLU A 195 -11.24 11.22 -18.83
N ALA A 196 -10.02 10.94 -18.36
CA ALA A 196 -9.73 10.74 -16.95
C ALA A 196 -8.61 11.70 -16.55
N HIS A 197 -8.96 12.82 -15.90
CA HIS A 197 -7.97 13.80 -15.48
C HIS A 197 -7.52 13.54 -14.03
N PRO A 198 -6.21 13.37 -13.77
CA PRO A 198 -5.66 13.00 -12.47
C PRO A 198 -5.94 13.96 -11.28
N ARG A 199 -6.43 15.17 -11.53
CA ARG A 199 -6.67 16.20 -10.50
C ARG A 199 -8.14 16.52 -10.27
N ASP A 200 -9.01 16.04 -11.13
CA ASP A 200 -10.44 16.25 -11.02
C ASP A 200 -11.01 14.94 -10.49
N ASP A 201 -11.60 14.96 -9.29
CA ASP A 201 -12.26 13.81 -8.67
C ASP A 201 -13.53 13.36 -9.44
N VAL A 202 -13.66 13.76 -10.72
CA VAL A 202 -14.82 13.57 -11.58
C VAL A 202 -14.35 12.89 -12.87
N LEU A 203 -14.90 11.70 -13.14
CA LEU A 203 -14.75 11.00 -14.41
C LEU A 203 -15.87 11.42 -15.36
N TYR A 204 -15.52 11.74 -16.61
CA TYR A 204 -16.49 11.90 -17.69
C TYR A 204 -16.62 10.58 -18.44
N LEU A 205 -17.74 9.90 -18.22
CA LEU A 205 -18.10 8.67 -18.91
C LEU A 205 -19.19 8.97 -19.93
N LYS A 206 -19.08 8.41 -21.13
CA LYS A 206 -20.14 8.46 -22.13
C LYS A 206 -20.58 7.06 -22.47
N GLU A 207 -21.86 6.82 -22.33
CA GLU A 207 -22.50 5.58 -22.73
C GLU A 207 -22.52 5.49 -24.26
N THR A 208 -21.90 4.45 -24.80
CA THR A 208 -21.96 4.14 -26.22
C THR A 208 -23.19 3.27 -26.47
N PHE A 209 -24.29 3.90 -26.87
CA PHE A 209 -25.45 3.16 -27.37
C PHE A 209 -25.10 2.52 -28.72
N PRO A 210 -25.41 1.24 -28.95
CA PRO A 210 -25.38 0.67 -30.29
C PRO A 210 -26.26 1.52 -31.19
N LEU A 211 -25.80 1.80 -32.42
CA LEU A 211 -26.42 2.71 -33.40
C LEU A 211 -27.86 2.34 -33.84
N GLU A 212 -28.49 1.33 -33.25
CA GLU A 212 -29.81 0.81 -33.65
C GLU A 212 -30.96 1.11 -32.69
N ALA A 213 -30.74 1.76 -31.55
CA ALA A 213 -31.82 2.14 -30.63
C ALA A 213 -32.20 3.63 -30.75
N VAL A 214 -32.75 4.01 -31.91
CA VAL A 214 -33.51 5.26 -32.04
C VAL A 214 -34.93 4.98 -31.52
N ASP A 215 -35.22 5.40 -30.30
CA ASP A 215 -36.49 6.10 -29.98
C ASP A 215 -36.46 6.58 -28.52
N ALA A 216 -36.42 7.91 -28.36
CA ALA A 216 -36.38 8.61 -27.09
C ALA A 216 -37.73 8.51 -26.33
N PRO A 217 -37.71 8.87 -25.04
CA PRO A 217 -38.40 10.10 -24.71
C PRO A 217 -37.52 11.09 -23.95
N LYS A 218 -37.49 12.31 -24.47
CA LYS A 218 -36.97 13.52 -23.81
C LYS A 218 -37.68 13.70 -22.46
N LEU A 219 -36.92 13.73 -21.36
CA LEU A 219 -37.36 14.38 -20.13
C LEU A 219 -36.21 15.16 -19.52
N ALA A 220 -36.42 16.48 -19.53
CA ALA A 220 -35.49 17.51 -19.14
C ALA A 220 -35.26 17.52 -17.63
N TYR A 221 -34.01 17.69 -17.21
CA TYR A 221 -33.69 18.45 -16.00
C TYR A 221 -32.41 19.25 -16.23
N LEU A 222 -32.61 20.53 -16.54
CA LEU A 222 -31.60 21.59 -16.47
C LEU A 222 -31.39 21.94 -14.99
N PRO A 223 -30.15 22.00 -14.46
CA PRO A 223 -29.82 22.96 -13.43
C PRO A 223 -29.39 24.26 -14.11
N LYS A 224 -30.14 25.34 -13.89
CA LYS A 224 -29.70 26.70 -14.23
C LYS A 224 -28.44 27.05 -13.44
N ALA A 225 -27.38 27.43 -14.12
CA ALA A 225 -26.32 28.29 -13.58
C ALA A 225 -25.84 29.24 -14.69
N ASN A 226 -26.41 30.45 -14.76
CA ASN A 226 -25.76 31.62 -15.35
C ASN A 226 -25.05 32.33 -14.19
N SER A 227 -23.73 32.25 -14.09
CA SER A 227 -22.75 33.19 -14.66
C SER A 227 -22.62 34.49 -13.87
N LEU A 228 -21.51 34.64 -13.15
CA LEU A 228 -20.90 35.93 -12.84
C LEU A 228 -20.41 36.56 -14.14
N GLY A 229 -20.71 37.85 -14.35
CA GLY A 229 -20.24 38.64 -15.47
C GLY A 229 -20.71 40.10 -15.35
N GLU A 230 -19.82 40.94 -14.84
CA GLU A 230 -19.55 42.32 -15.26
C GLU A 230 -20.70 43.35 -15.29
N ASN A 231 -20.65 44.27 -14.31
CA ASN A 231 -20.39 45.70 -14.53
C ASN A 231 -19.69 46.29 -13.31
#